data_AF-A0AAU9PZ69-F1
#
_entry.id   AF-A0AAU9PZ69-F1
#
_cell.length_a   1.000
_cell.length_b   1.000
_cell.length_c   1.000
_cell.angle_alpha   90.00
_cell.angle_beta   90.00
_cell.angle_gamma   90.00
#
_symmetry.space_group_name_H-M   'P 1'
#
loop_
_entity.id
_entity.type
_entity.pdbx_description
1 polymer ?
#
loop_
_entity_poly.entity_id
_entity_poly.type
_entity_poly.pdbx_seq_one_letter_code
_entity_poly.pdbx_strand_id
1 'polypeptide(L)'
;MKASTLIKVAFLLLTMFSFGTKAETYIFRLVSEIDKSNFFSYQIRKVTFSPANITLRPNTETNTFHDAFTLLTVDTDIPSSDVSMKFQLFMKGNTAQCFDIEETALVTPSDFAQIFIAEQPLTELTPALLDFNKTSDGLKSGEYDVKLTFGEIPNGANICRGEFSVLAELSL
;
A
#
# COMPACT_ATOMS: atom_id res chain seq x y z
N MET A 1 -31.31 14.25 78.62
CA MET A 1 -32.10 14.02 77.39
C MET A 1 -31.14 14.04 76.20
N LYS A 2 -31.16 12.97 75.38
CA LYS A 2 -30.52 12.79 74.06
C LYS A 2 -28.99 12.93 73.97
N ALA A 3 -28.33 11.78 73.92
CA ALA A 3 -27.06 11.54 73.24
C ALA A 3 -26.85 10.01 73.23
N SER A 4 -27.68 9.22 72.54
CA SER A 4 -27.48 8.81 71.14
C SER A 4 -26.01 8.63 70.73
N THR A 5 -25.15 8.15 71.64
CA THR A 5 -23.70 8.17 71.36
C THR A 5 -22.94 7.02 72.03
N LEU A 6 -23.64 5.93 72.35
CA LEU A 6 -23.02 4.65 72.76
C LEU A 6 -23.30 3.52 71.76
N ILE A 7 -23.90 3.83 70.60
CA ILE A 7 -23.74 3.04 69.37
C ILE A 7 -22.44 3.52 68.72
N LYS A 8 -21.32 3.39 69.43
CA LYS A 8 -20.02 3.93 69.01
C LYS A 8 -18.85 2.96 69.11
N VAL A 9 -19.02 1.73 69.59
CA VAL A 9 -17.85 0.88 69.92
C VAL A 9 -18.02 -0.62 69.63
N ALA A 10 -19.02 -1.04 68.86
CA ALA A 10 -19.01 -2.37 68.26
C ALA A 10 -18.93 -2.19 66.73
N PHE A 11 -17.78 -1.80 66.21
CA PHE A 11 -16.64 -2.72 66.06
C PHE A 11 -17.06 -3.99 65.31
N LEU A 12 -17.76 -3.78 64.21
CA LEU A 12 -17.65 -4.62 63.03
C LEU A 12 -17.68 -3.61 61.87
N LEU A 13 -16.62 -2.83 61.62
CA LEU A 13 -15.34 -3.35 61.11
C LEU A 13 -15.53 -4.42 60.01
N LEU A 14 -16.68 -4.38 59.32
CA LEU A 14 -16.86 -4.78 57.93
C LEU A 14 -16.35 -3.64 57.02
N THR A 15 -15.17 -3.11 57.30
CA THR A 15 -14.36 -2.56 56.22
C THR A 15 -13.79 -3.75 55.50
N MET A 16 -14.55 -4.24 54.51
CA MET A 16 -14.04 -5.18 53.52
C MET A 16 -12.80 -4.55 52.90
N PHE A 17 -11.62 -5.02 53.32
CA PHE A 17 -10.41 -4.83 52.55
C PHE A 17 -10.57 -5.66 51.28
N SER A 18 -11.18 -5.06 50.28
CA SER A 18 -11.17 -5.58 48.92
C SER A 18 -9.72 -5.48 48.43
N PHE A 19 -8.94 -6.54 48.63
CA PHE A 19 -7.67 -6.73 47.94
C PHE A 19 -8.00 -6.97 46.46
N GLY A 20 -8.14 -5.89 45.70
CA GLY A 20 -8.16 -5.96 44.25
C GLY A 20 -6.75 -6.30 43.77
N THR A 21 -6.53 -7.53 43.33
CA THR A 21 -5.30 -7.88 42.64
C THR A 21 -5.36 -7.26 41.25
N LYS A 22 -4.42 -6.34 40.95
CA LYS A 22 -4.26 -5.84 39.59
C LYS A 22 -3.48 -6.88 38.80
N ALA A 23 -4.14 -7.53 37.84
CA ALA A 23 -3.45 -8.31 36.83
C ALA A 23 -2.75 -7.34 35.88
N GLU A 24 -1.43 -7.42 35.80
CA GLU A 24 -0.64 -6.73 34.78
C GLU A 24 -0.38 -7.69 33.62
N THR A 25 -0.81 -7.28 32.43
CA THR A 25 -0.54 -8.00 31.19
C THR A 25 0.69 -7.39 30.54
N TYR A 26 1.72 -8.21 30.37
CA TYR A 26 2.93 -7.85 29.65
C TYR A 26 2.87 -8.45 28.25
N ILE A 27 2.96 -7.59 27.23
CA ILE A 27 3.01 -8.01 25.83
C ILE A 27 4.48 -8.05 25.41
N PHE A 28 4.99 -9.24 25.14
CA PHE A 28 6.30 -9.42 24.53
C PHE A 28 6.15 -9.59 23.02
N ARG A 29 6.61 -8.61 22.26
CA ARG A 29 6.49 -8.62 20.80
C ARG A 29 7.67 -9.36 20.20
N LEU A 30 7.41 -10.55 19.63
CA LEU A 30 8.36 -11.28 18.82
C LEU A 30 8.31 -10.78 17.37
N VAL A 31 9.46 -10.47 16.80
CA VAL A 31 9.62 -10.11 15.38
C VAL A 31 10.75 -10.96 14.80
N SER A 32 10.56 -11.49 13.60
CA SER A 32 11.58 -12.17 12.82
C SER A 32 11.57 -11.60 11.41
N GLU A 33 12.75 -11.39 10.84
CA GLU A 33 12.95 -10.96 9.46
C GLU A 33 13.74 -12.05 8.74
N ILE A 34 13.19 -12.57 7.63
CA ILE A 34 13.82 -13.64 6.84
C ILE A 34 14.33 -13.01 5.55
N ASP A 35 15.64 -12.95 5.39
CA ASP A 35 16.27 -12.54 4.13
C ASP A 35 16.14 -13.64 3.08
N LYS A 36 15.33 -13.37 2.05
CA LYS A 36 15.06 -14.30 0.94
C LYS A 36 15.97 -14.09 -0.27
N SER A 37 16.95 -13.19 -0.20
CA SER A 37 17.84 -12.88 -1.33
C SER A 37 18.55 -14.12 -1.91
N ASN A 38 18.79 -15.15 -1.09
CA ASN A 38 19.43 -16.41 -1.50
C ASN A 38 18.48 -17.62 -1.56
N PHE A 39 17.16 -17.41 -1.44
CA PHE A 39 16.19 -18.51 -1.48
C PHE A 39 15.93 -19.01 -2.90
N PHE A 40 16.21 -18.16 -3.89
CA PHE A 40 16.01 -18.45 -5.30
C PHE A 40 17.35 -18.42 -6.03
N SER A 41 17.59 -19.40 -6.90
CA SER A 41 18.73 -19.37 -7.83
C SER A 41 18.56 -18.34 -8.95
N TYR A 42 17.36 -17.76 -9.06
CA TYR A 42 16.95 -16.83 -10.10
C TYR A 42 16.54 -15.49 -9.50
N GLN A 43 16.54 -14.45 -10.32
CA GLN A 43 16.25 -13.08 -9.92
C GLN A 43 15.45 -12.33 -11.00
N ILE A 44 14.69 -11.34 -10.55
CA ILE A 44 14.19 -10.29 -11.42
C ILE A 44 15.36 -9.36 -11.72
N ARG A 45 15.73 -9.25 -12.99
CA ARG A 45 16.85 -8.44 -13.45
C ARG A 45 16.46 -6.98 -13.64
N LYS A 46 15.23 -6.75 -14.10
CA LYS A 46 14.77 -5.42 -14.49
C LYS A 46 13.26 -5.29 -14.40
N VAL A 47 12.81 -4.12 -13.96
CA VAL A 47 11.41 -3.70 -13.97
C VAL A 47 11.36 -2.31 -14.60
N THR A 48 10.53 -2.11 -15.62
CA THR A 48 10.42 -0.83 -16.33
C THR A 48 9.01 -0.49 -16.75
N PHE A 49 8.73 0.81 -16.83
CA PHE A 49 7.54 1.36 -17.46
C PHE A 49 7.88 1.99 -18.81
N SER A 50 7.05 1.77 -19.81
CA SER A 50 7.20 2.37 -21.15
C SER A 50 5.85 2.84 -21.69
N PRO A 51 5.61 4.15 -21.82
CA PRO A 51 6.51 5.25 -21.46
C PRO A 51 6.66 5.41 -19.93
N ALA A 52 7.83 5.88 -19.49
CA ALA A 52 8.11 6.13 -18.07
C ALA A 52 7.51 7.47 -17.56
N ASN A 53 7.19 8.39 -18.48
CA ASN A 53 6.57 9.68 -18.17
C ASN A 53 5.34 9.86 -19.06
N ILE A 54 4.24 10.34 -18.49
CA ILE A 54 3.00 10.60 -19.22
C ILE A 54 2.52 12.01 -18.91
N THR A 55 2.24 12.79 -19.96
CA THR A 55 1.53 14.05 -19.82
C THR A 55 0.04 13.79 -19.89
N LEU A 56 -0.66 14.01 -18.77
CA LEU A 56 -2.11 13.83 -18.68
C LEU A 56 -2.84 14.92 -19.45
N ARG A 57 -3.97 14.55 -20.07
CA ARG A 57 -4.87 15.48 -20.76
C ARG A 57 -6.12 15.70 -19.90
N PRO A 58 -6.47 16.95 -19.55
CA PRO A 58 -7.69 17.22 -18.82
C PRO A 58 -8.92 16.93 -19.69
N ASN A 59 -9.96 16.41 -19.06
CA ASN A 59 -11.29 16.22 -19.60
C ASN A 59 -12.23 17.26 -18.98
N THR A 60 -12.61 18.26 -19.77
CA THR A 60 -13.43 19.39 -19.29
C THR A 60 -14.90 19.02 -19.09
N GLU A 61 -15.38 17.91 -19.66
CA GLU A 61 -16.77 17.48 -19.48
C GLU A 61 -16.99 16.85 -18.11
N THR A 62 -15.99 16.12 -17.61
CA THR A 62 -16.04 15.40 -16.33
C THR A 62 -15.24 16.05 -15.22
N ASN A 63 -14.52 17.14 -15.51
CA ASN A 63 -13.57 17.78 -14.59
C ASN A 63 -12.53 16.78 -14.04
N THR A 64 -12.04 15.86 -14.87
CA THR A 64 -11.04 14.84 -14.50
C THR A 64 -9.87 14.86 -15.50
N PHE A 65 -8.88 13.98 -15.36
CA PHE A 65 -8.00 13.63 -16.47
C PHE A 65 -8.57 12.47 -17.28
N HIS A 66 -8.21 12.39 -18.57
CA HIS A 66 -8.42 11.16 -19.34
C HIS A 66 -7.56 10.02 -18.77
N ASP A 67 -8.05 8.79 -18.89
CA ASP A 67 -7.28 7.58 -18.57
C ASP A 67 -5.93 7.61 -19.31
N ALA A 68 -4.88 7.23 -18.59
CA ALA A 68 -3.53 7.15 -19.10
C ALA A 68 -3.03 5.70 -19.09
N PHE A 69 -2.16 5.37 -20.03
CA PHE A 69 -1.69 4.02 -20.24
C PHE A 69 -0.16 3.98 -20.35
N THR A 70 0.44 2.98 -19.71
CA THR A 70 1.84 2.59 -19.89
C THR A 70 1.97 1.07 -19.84
N LEU A 71 3.12 0.56 -20.25
CA LEU A 71 3.43 -0.86 -20.25
C LEU A 71 4.44 -1.18 -19.16
N LEU A 72 4.11 -2.10 -18.27
CA LEU A 72 5.04 -2.67 -17.30
C LEU A 72 5.75 -3.87 -17.92
N THR A 73 7.08 -3.84 -17.94
CA THR A 73 7.93 -4.97 -18.34
C THR A 73 8.75 -5.47 -17.15
N VAL A 74 8.81 -6.78 -16.99
CA VAL A 74 9.59 -7.49 -15.96
C VAL A 74 10.49 -8.50 -16.64
N ASP A 75 11.80 -8.31 -16.56
CA ASP A 75 12.81 -9.21 -17.14
C ASP A 75 13.47 -10.05 -16.05
N THR A 76 13.71 -11.32 -16.32
CA THR A 76 14.30 -12.27 -15.36
C THR A 76 15.43 -13.10 -15.98
N ASP A 77 16.11 -13.89 -15.16
CA ASP A 77 16.98 -15.00 -15.60
C ASP A 77 16.36 -16.38 -15.36
N ILE A 78 15.05 -16.45 -15.10
CA ILE A 78 14.35 -17.71 -14.90
C ILE A 78 14.19 -18.41 -16.26
N PRO A 79 14.63 -19.66 -16.43
CA PRO A 79 14.39 -20.42 -17.65
C PRO A 79 12.89 -20.57 -17.94
N SER A 80 12.51 -20.46 -19.22
CA SER A 80 11.10 -20.58 -19.63
C SER A 80 10.46 -21.92 -19.27
N SER A 81 11.28 -22.98 -19.13
CA SER A 81 10.88 -24.33 -18.75
C SER A 81 10.45 -24.48 -17.28
N ASP A 82 10.83 -23.56 -16.39
CA ASP A 82 10.45 -23.62 -14.98
C ASP A 82 9.01 -23.10 -14.81
N VAL A 83 8.03 -23.95 -14.59
CA VAL A 83 6.61 -23.53 -14.48
C VAL A 83 6.20 -23.07 -13.07
N SER A 84 7.09 -23.19 -12.08
CA SER A 84 6.75 -22.97 -10.67
C SER A 84 6.87 -21.52 -10.22
N MET A 85 7.63 -20.70 -10.96
CA MET A 85 7.93 -19.33 -10.55
C MET A 85 6.87 -18.34 -11.01
N LYS A 86 6.42 -17.53 -10.05
CA LYS A 86 5.57 -16.34 -10.23
C LYS A 86 6.27 -15.13 -9.64
N PHE A 87 5.62 -13.98 -9.65
CA PHE A 87 6.07 -12.82 -8.89
C PHE A 87 4.91 -12.01 -8.32
N GLN A 88 5.21 -11.26 -7.28
CA GLN A 88 4.30 -10.33 -6.65
C GLN A 88 4.73 -8.90 -6.95
N LEU A 89 3.77 -8.03 -7.25
CA LEU A 89 3.97 -6.59 -7.33
C LEU A 89 3.41 -5.91 -6.10
N PHE A 90 4.24 -5.11 -5.45
CA PHE A 90 3.87 -4.27 -4.32
C PHE A 90 3.88 -2.82 -4.76
N MET A 91 2.83 -2.08 -4.43
CA MET A 91 2.88 -0.62 -4.51
C MET A 91 3.80 -0.09 -3.41
N LYS A 92 4.82 0.68 -3.81
CA LYS A 92 5.76 1.32 -2.86
C LYS A 92 5.41 2.77 -2.60
N GLY A 93 4.78 3.44 -3.56
CA GLY A 93 4.25 4.76 -3.39
C GLY A 93 3.28 5.11 -4.51
N ASN A 94 2.30 5.93 -4.17
CA ASN A 94 1.38 6.56 -5.10
C ASN A 94 1.10 7.97 -4.58
N THR A 95 1.72 8.96 -5.21
CA THR A 95 1.62 10.36 -4.80
C THR A 95 1.01 11.17 -5.91
N ALA A 96 0.09 12.06 -5.54
CA ALA A 96 -0.48 13.03 -6.46
C ALA A 96 -0.79 14.32 -5.70
N GLN A 97 -0.45 15.45 -6.31
CA GLN A 97 -0.66 16.78 -5.75
C GLN A 97 -0.99 17.77 -6.87
N CYS A 98 -2.07 18.51 -6.68
CA CYS A 98 -2.45 19.62 -7.54
C CYS A 98 -2.12 20.97 -6.90
N PHE A 99 -1.87 21.96 -7.73
CA PHE A 99 -1.42 23.30 -7.37
C PHE A 99 -2.18 24.33 -8.19
N ASP A 100 -2.37 25.52 -7.63
CA ASP A 100 -2.89 26.68 -8.35
C ASP A 100 -1.85 27.32 -9.29
N ILE A 101 -2.18 28.49 -9.85
CA ILE A 101 -1.31 29.22 -10.77
C ILE A 101 -0.03 29.76 -10.11
N GLU A 102 -0.03 29.92 -8.78
CA GLU A 102 1.10 30.41 -7.99
C GLU A 102 1.92 29.26 -7.39
N GLU A 103 1.63 28.01 -7.81
CA GLU A 103 2.20 26.76 -7.27
C GLU A 103 1.87 26.52 -5.78
N THR A 104 0.76 27.08 -5.28
CA THR A 104 0.26 26.76 -3.94
C THR A 104 -0.49 25.43 -3.95
N ALA A 105 -0.14 24.53 -3.03
CA ALA A 105 -0.75 23.21 -2.95
C ALA A 105 -2.24 23.28 -2.62
N LEU A 106 -3.06 22.62 -3.43
CA LEU A 106 -4.50 22.47 -3.23
C LEU A 106 -4.81 21.16 -2.50
N VAL A 107 -5.96 21.08 -1.85
CA VAL A 107 -6.40 19.83 -1.22
C VAL A 107 -6.65 18.80 -2.33
N THR A 108 -5.79 17.77 -2.39
CA THR A 108 -5.87 16.68 -3.36
C THR A 108 -6.24 15.40 -2.62
N PRO A 109 -7.30 14.67 -3.01
CA PRO A 109 -7.67 13.41 -2.38
C PRO A 109 -6.53 12.38 -2.45
N SER A 110 -6.37 11.57 -1.41
CA SER A 110 -5.32 10.53 -1.36
C SER A 110 -5.53 9.42 -2.41
N ASP A 111 -6.76 9.22 -2.85
CA ASP A 111 -7.17 8.28 -3.88
C ASP A 111 -7.37 8.94 -5.26
N PHE A 112 -6.85 10.16 -5.43
CA PHE A 112 -6.97 10.94 -6.67
C PHE A 112 -6.42 10.20 -7.89
N ALA A 113 -5.33 9.46 -7.76
CA ALA A 113 -4.79 8.63 -8.82
C ALA A 113 -4.90 7.15 -8.44
N GLN A 114 -5.55 6.36 -9.29
CA GLN A 114 -5.72 4.92 -9.10
C GLN A 114 -5.02 4.16 -10.21
N ILE A 115 -4.30 3.09 -9.84
CA ILE A 115 -3.47 2.32 -10.75
C ILE A 115 -4.05 0.91 -10.87
N PHE A 116 -4.20 0.46 -12.11
CA PHE A 116 -4.64 -0.88 -12.45
C PHE A 116 -3.55 -1.56 -13.28
N ILE A 117 -3.18 -2.77 -12.91
CA ILE A 117 -2.23 -3.60 -13.66
C ILE A 117 -2.97 -4.87 -14.06
N ALA A 118 -2.98 -5.19 -15.37
CA ALA A 118 -3.75 -6.32 -15.91
C ALA A 118 -5.24 -6.28 -15.45
N GLU A 119 -5.85 -5.10 -15.52
CA GLU A 119 -7.24 -4.80 -15.11
C GLU A 119 -7.53 -4.95 -13.60
N GLN A 120 -6.55 -5.30 -12.78
CA GLN A 120 -6.72 -5.40 -11.33
C GLN A 120 -6.17 -4.15 -10.62
N PRO A 121 -6.89 -3.61 -9.62
CA PRO A 121 -6.40 -2.47 -8.86
C PRO A 121 -5.16 -2.88 -8.05
N LEU A 122 -4.10 -2.08 -8.13
CA LEU A 122 -2.94 -2.21 -7.27
C LEU A 122 -3.09 -1.25 -6.10
N THR A 123 -2.95 -1.75 -4.86
CA THR A 123 -3.05 -0.94 -3.64
C THR A 123 -1.83 -1.16 -2.74
N GLU A 124 -1.60 -0.27 -1.78
CA GLU A 124 -0.52 -0.43 -0.78
C GLU A 124 -0.75 -1.61 0.17
N LEU A 125 -2.00 -2.09 0.30
CA LEU A 125 -2.37 -3.13 1.27
C LEU A 125 -2.24 -4.54 0.71
N THR A 126 -2.42 -4.71 -0.60
CA THR A 126 -2.52 -6.02 -1.23
C THR A 126 -1.60 -6.11 -2.44
N PRO A 127 -0.55 -6.95 -2.40
CA PRO A 127 0.26 -7.18 -3.58
C PRO A 127 -0.53 -7.93 -4.66
N ALA A 128 -0.22 -7.64 -5.92
CA ALA A 128 -0.77 -8.37 -7.06
C ALA A 128 0.13 -9.57 -7.38
N LEU A 129 -0.42 -10.79 -7.32
CA LEU A 129 0.28 -12.00 -7.76
C LEU A 129 0.10 -12.17 -9.27
N LEU A 130 1.20 -12.22 -10.01
CA LEU A 130 1.22 -12.28 -11.47
C LEU A 130 2.07 -13.45 -11.99
N ASP A 131 1.62 -14.02 -13.10
CA ASP A 131 2.34 -15.03 -13.86
C ASP A 131 3.15 -14.38 -14.98
N PHE A 132 4.41 -14.76 -15.16
CA PHE A 132 5.20 -14.38 -16.33
C PHE A 132 4.50 -14.83 -17.62
N ASN A 133 4.02 -13.88 -18.42
CA ASN A 133 3.17 -14.12 -19.59
C ASN A 133 3.92 -14.04 -20.93
N LYS A 134 5.24 -13.82 -20.89
CA LYS A 134 6.11 -13.74 -22.06
C LYS A 134 7.36 -14.62 -21.87
N THR A 135 8.05 -14.83 -22.99
CA THR A 135 9.36 -15.45 -23.02
C THR A 135 10.25 -14.63 -23.93
N SER A 136 11.44 -14.29 -23.45
CA SER A 136 12.45 -13.53 -24.18
C SER A 136 13.78 -14.27 -24.05
N ASP A 137 14.41 -14.62 -25.18
CA ASP A 137 15.69 -15.34 -25.22
C ASP A 137 15.74 -16.64 -24.38
N GLY A 138 14.61 -17.36 -24.32
CA GLY A 138 14.48 -18.60 -23.54
C GLY A 138 14.29 -18.39 -22.03
N LEU A 139 14.17 -17.13 -21.59
CA LEU A 139 13.92 -16.73 -20.20
C LEU A 139 12.50 -16.21 -20.04
N LYS A 140 11.96 -16.31 -18.83
CA LYS A 140 10.66 -15.72 -18.50
C LYS A 140 10.73 -14.20 -18.47
N SER A 141 9.67 -13.59 -18.99
CA SER A 141 9.41 -12.18 -18.83
C SER A 141 7.92 -11.92 -18.60
N GLY A 142 7.61 -10.75 -18.08
CA GLY A 142 6.25 -10.28 -17.86
C GLY A 142 6.01 -8.98 -18.60
N GLU A 143 4.85 -8.84 -19.22
CA GLU A 143 4.41 -7.62 -19.91
C GLU A 143 2.93 -7.37 -19.59
N TYR A 144 2.62 -6.25 -18.94
CA TYR A 144 1.27 -5.94 -18.47
C TYR A 144 0.89 -4.51 -18.78
N ASP A 145 -0.32 -4.34 -19.29
CA ASP A 145 -0.93 -3.02 -19.43
C ASP A 145 -1.18 -2.42 -18.05
N VAL A 146 -0.77 -1.16 -17.91
CA VAL A 146 -0.99 -0.35 -16.72
C VAL A 146 -1.89 0.80 -17.10
N LYS A 147 -3.05 0.87 -16.45
CA LYS A 147 -4.02 1.95 -16.60
C LYS A 147 -3.99 2.83 -15.36
N LEU A 148 -3.89 4.13 -15.56
CA LEU A 148 -4.07 5.13 -14.53
C LEU A 148 -5.41 5.83 -14.76
N THR A 149 -6.24 5.88 -13.72
CA THR A 149 -7.50 6.61 -13.71
C THR A 149 -7.47 7.68 -12.63
N PHE A 150 -8.20 8.77 -12.83
CA PHE A 150 -8.09 9.96 -12.00
C PHE A 150 -9.45 10.40 -11.45
N GLY A 151 -9.44 10.88 -10.20
CA GLY A 151 -10.56 11.57 -9.59
C GLY A 151 -10.78 12.97 -10.16
N GLU A 152 -11.70 13.69 -9.54
CA GLU A 152 -12.02 15.07 -9.93
C GLU A 152 -10.85 16.01 -9.64
N ILE A 153 -10.50 16.84 -10.63
CA ILE A 153 -9.45 17.85 -10.52
C ILE A 153 -9.91 18.93 -9.53
N PRO A 154 -9.11 19.25 -8.49
CA PRO A 154 -9.47 20.29 -7.52
C PRO A 154 -9.75 21.64 -8.18
N ASN A 155 -10.77 22.35 -7.69
CA ASN A 155 -11.10 23.69 -8.19
C ASN A 155 -9.92 24.65 -8.08
N GLY A 156 -9.63 25.37 -9.17
CA GLY A 156 -8.50 26.30 -9.24
C GLY A 156 -7.14 25.64 -9.52
N ALA A 157 -7.11 24.32 -9.75
CA ALA A 157 -5.88 23.63 -10.13
C ALA A 157 -5.43 24.03 -11.54
N ASN A 158 -4.17 24.43 -11.65
CA ASN A 158 -3.50 24.70 -12.91
C ASN A 158 -2.41 23.67 -13.22
N ILE A 159 -1.84 23.04 -12.19
CA ILE A 159 -0.74 22.09 -12.32
C ILE A 159 -1.04 20.90 -11.42
N CYS A 160 -0.95 19.67 -11.94
CA CYS A 160 -0.96 18.47 -11.12
C CYS A 160 0.27 17.63 -11.45
N ARG A 161 0.92 17.09 -10.43
CA ARG A 161 2.11 16.23 -10.54
C ARG A 161 1.93 15.01 -9.64
N GLY A 162 2.51 13.89 -10.04
CA GLY A 162 2.45 12.66 -9.28
C GLY A 162 3.47 11.65 -9.74
N GLU A 163 3.69 10.65 -8.89
CA GLU A 163 4.57 9.53 -9.14
C GLU A 163 3.96 8.29 -8.49
N PHE A 164 4.05 7.16 -9.21
CA PHE A 164 3.80 5.86 -8.61
C PHE A 164 5.04 4.98 -8.78
N SER A 165 5.31 4.14 -7.79
CA SER A 165 6.44 3.21 -7.80
C SER A 165 6.01 1.83 -7.32
N VAL A 166 6.65 0.80 -7.87
CA VAL A 166 6.37 -0.59 -7.56
C VAL A 166 7.65 -1.34 -7.20
N LEU A 167 7.50 -2.40 -6.41
CA LEU A 167 8.53 -3.41 -6.18
C LEU A 167 8.02 -4.75 -6.69
N ALA A 168 8.84 -5.45 -7.46
CA ALA A 168 8.57 -6.82 -7.88
C ALA A 168 9.42 -7.79 -7.06
N GLU A 169 8.81 -8.85 -6.53
CA GLU A 169 9.49 -9.91 -5.79
C GLU A 169 9.08 -11.28 -6.31
N LEU A 170 10.01 -12.23 -6.39
CA LEU A 170 9.69 -13.60 -6.81
C LEU A 170 8.82 -14.32 -5.78
N SER A 171 7.88 -15.14 -6.28
CA SER A 171 7.01 -15.99 -5.46
C SER A 171 6.96 -17.41 -6.02
N LEU A 172 6.88 -18.37 -5.12
CA LEU A 172 6.47 -19.75 -5.40
C LEU A 172 4.93 -19.86 -5.45
#